data_AF-A0A7J9HXS8-F1
#
_entry.id   AF-A0A7J9HXS8-F1
#
_cell.length_a   1.000
_cell.length_b   1.000
_cell.length_c   1.000
_cell.angle_alpha   90.00
_cell.angle_beta   90.00
_cell.angle_gamma   90.00
#
_symmetry.space_group_name_H-M   'P 1'
#
loop_
_entity.id
_entity.type
_entity.pdbx_description
1 polymer ?
#
loop_
_entity_poly.entity_id
_entity_poly.type
_entity_poly.pdbx_seq_one_letter_code
_entity_poly.pdbx_strand_id
1 'polypeptide(L)' 'VGGWSEVYKGLTYVTVRGAGHEVPLTQPQRALRLFRYFLMNLPLPSSLSD' A
#
# COMPACT_ATOMS: atom_id res chain seq x y z
N VAL A 1 -1.30 -0.42 -11.69
CA VAL A 1 -0.90 0.42 -10.53
C VAL A 1 -1.96 0.33 -9.43
N GLY A 2 -1.57 0.05 -8.17
CA GLY A 2 -2.48 -0.19 -7.03
C GLY A 2 -2.82 1.04 -6.18
N GLY A 3 -2.08 2.14 -6.37
CA GLY A 3 -2.13 3.32 -5.53
C GLY A 3 -0.78 4.04 -5.56
N TRP A 4 -0.56 4.93 -4.60
CA TRP A 4 0.70 5.67 -4.41
C TRP A 4 1.22 5.47 -3.00
N SER A 5 2.54 5.53 -2.84
CA SER A 5 3.21 5.46 -1.54
C SER A 5 4.28 6.54 -1.44
N GLU A 6 4.39 7.15 -0.26
CA GLU A 6 5.41 8.13 0.09
C GLU A 6 6.11 7.67 1.37
N VAL A 7 7.44 7.69 1.39
CA VAL A 7 8.25 7.20 2.51
C VAL A 7 8.92 8.39 3.20
N TYR A 8 8.69 8.51 4.51
CA TYR A 8 9.30 9.51 5.38
C TYR A 8 10.18 8.84 6.43
N LYS A 9 10.91 9.66 7.20
CA LYS A 9 11.66 9.17 8.37
C LYS A 9 10.68 8.65 9.44
N GLY A 10 10.54 7.33 9.54
CA GLY A 10 9.72 6.65 10.54
C GLY A 10 8.24 6.49 10.18
N LEU A 11 7.82 6.84 8.96
CA LEU A 11 6.44 6.71 8.51
C LEU A 11 6.37 6.37 7.01
N THR A 12 5.44 5.49 6.63
CA THR A 12 5.06 5.26 5.23
C THR A 12 3.60 5.64 5.06
N TYR A 13 3.30 6.58 4.15
CA TYR A 13 1.94 6.96 3.79
C TYR A 13 1.55 6.28 2.48
N VAL A 14 0.34 5.68 2.44
CA VAL A 14 -0.12 4.92 1.27
C VAL A 14 -1.57 5.27 0.95
N THR A 15 -1.85 5.47 -0.34
CA THR A 15 -3.20 5.53 -0.87
C THR A 15 -3.51 4.24 -1.63
N VAL A 16 -4.75 3.74 -1.53
CA VAL A 16 -5.19 2.56 -2.29
C VAL A 16 -6.19 3.03 -3.35
N ARG A 17 -5.81 2.93 -4.63
CA ARG A 17 -6.63 3.44 -5.72
C ARG A 17 -7.97 2.71 -5.77
N GLY A 18 -9.07 3.46 -5.78
CA GLY A 18 -10.42 2.91 -5.87
C GLY A 18 -10.94 2.23 -4.59
N ALA A 19 -10.25 2.40 -3.46
CA ALA A 19 -10.79 2.03 -2.16
C ALA A 19 -11.67 3.15 -1.59
N GLY A 20 -12.74 2.77 -0.89
CA GLY A 20 -13.56 3.67 -0.07
C GLY A 20 -13.00 3.85 1.34
N HIS A 21 -13.86 4.26 2.28
CA HIS A 21 -13.50 4.41 3.70
C HIS A 21 -13.02 3.08 4.31
N GLU A 22 -13.73 1.99 4.01
CA GLU A 22 -13.34 0.64 4.39
C GLU A 22 -12.51 -0.02 3.29
N VAL A 23 -11.18 0.17 3.36
CA VAL A 23 -10.25 -0.34 2.35
C VAL A 23 -10.32 -1.86 2.16
N PRO A 24 -10.33 -2.70 3.22
CA PRO A 24 -10.42 -4.15 3.06
C PRO A 24 -11.76 -4.62 2.46
N LEU A 25 -12.85 -3.88 2.68
CA LEU A 25 -14.16 -4.21 2.11
C LEU A 25 -14.18 -3.96 0.59
N THR A 26 -13.64 -2.82 0.17
CA THR A 26 -13.75 -2.36 -1.23
C THR A 26 -12.60 -2.79 -2.13
N GLN A 27 -11.42 -3.03 -1.57
CA GLN A 27 -10.20 -3.46 -2.29
C GLN A 27 -9.47 -4.59 -1.55
N PRO A 28 -10.12 -5.75 -1.30
CA PRO A 28 -9.61 -6.80 -0.39
C PRO A 28 -8.22 -7.32 -0.75
N GLN A 29 -7.96 -7.58 -2.04
CA GLN A 29 -6.67 -8.10 -2.49
C GLN A 29 -5.53 -7.10 -2.28
N ARG A 30 -5.79 -5.81 -2.53
CA ARG A 30 -4.79 -4.74 -2.34
C ARG A 30 -4.54 -4.50 -0.85
N ALA A 31 -5.59 -4.51 -0.03
CA ALA A 31 -5.49 -4.38 1.41
C ALA A 31 -4.65 -5.51 2.03
N LEU A 32 -4.89 -6.76 1.63
CA LEU A 32 -4.12 -7.90 2.13
C LEU A 32 -2.64 -7.81 1.74
N ARG A 33 -2.34 -7.42 0.49
CA ARG A 33 -0.95 -7.25 0.05
C ARG A 33 -0.28 -6.12 0.82
N LEU A 34 -0.93 -4.98 0.97
CA LEU A 34 -0.43 -3.86 1.79
C LEU A 34 -0.13 -4.30 3.23
N PHE A 35 -1.06 -5.04 3.85
CA PHE A 35 -0.92 -5.51 5.23
C PHE A 35 0.25 -6.49 5.40
N ARG A 36 0.48 -7.39 4.43
CA ARG A 36 1.65 -8.28 4.45
C ARG A 36 2.97 -7.52 4.40
N TYR A 37 3.09 -6.52 3.53
CA TYR A 37 4.29 -5.69 3.42
C TYR A 37 4.56 -4.89 4.69
N PHE A 38 3.50 -4.34 5.30
CA PHE A 38 3.57 -3.67 6.59
C PHE A 38 4.15 -4.58 7.67
N LEU A 39 3.61 -5.80 7.84
CA LEU A 39 4.08 -6.74 8.86
C LEU A 39 5.53 -7.21 8.62
N MET A 40 5.95 -7.33 7.36
CA MET A 40 7.31 -7.71 7.00
C MET A 40 8.30 -6.54 7.06
N ASN A 41 7.83 -5.32 7.33
CA ASN A 41 8.62 -4.09 7.26
C ASN A 41 9.33 -3.95 5.90
N LEU A 42 8.63 -4.27 4.81
CA LEU A 42 9.14 -4.15 3.44
C LEU A 42 8.51 -2.95 2.73
N PRO A 43 9.28 -2.22 1.90
CA PRO A 43 8.72 -1.16 1.06
C PRO A 43 7.76 -1.72 0.02
N LEU A 44 6.68 -1.00 -0.28
CA LEU A 44 5.76 -1.39 -1.35
C LEU A 44 6.46 -1.34 -2.72
N PRO A 45 6.09 -2.20 -3.68
CA PRO A 45 6.71 -2.18 -5.01
C PRO A 45 6.47 -0.84 -5.71
N SER A 46 7.56 -0.16 -6.09
CA SER A 46 7.50 1.06 -6.89
C SER A 46 7.61 0.72 -8.38
N SER A 47 7.03 1.56 -9.24
CA SER A 47 7.17 1.42 -10.70
C SER A 47 8.54 1.87 -11.23
N LEU A 48 9.44 2.29 -10.34
CA LEU A 48 10.84 2.64 -10.63
C LEU A 48 11.77 1.45 -10.35
N SER A 49 11.32 0.23 -10.65
CA SER A 49 12.24 -0.86 -10.91
C SER A 49 12.74 -0.70 -12.33
N ASP A 50 13.97 -0.23 -12.49
CA ASP A 50 14.76 -0.52 -13.70
C ASP A 50 14.89 -2.05 -13.89
#